data_AF-A0A550D170-F1
#
_entry.id   AF-A0A550D170-F1
#
_cell.length_a   1.000
_cell.length_b   1.000
_cell.length_c   1.000
_cell.angle_alpha   90.00
_cell.angle_beta   90.00
_cell.angle_gamma   90.00
#
_symmetry.space_group_name_H-M   'P 1'
#
loop_
_entity.id
_entity.type
_entity.pdbx_description
1 polymer ?
#
loop_
_entity_poly.entity_id
_entity_poly.type
_entity_poly.pdbx_seq_one_letter_code
_entity_poly.pdbx_strand_id
1 'polypeptide(L)'
;MIPLSEEDRLILDSVNQLMDKYNERYWLDKDIKREFPSEFMNEFIELGLGSILIPKDYGGIGKGPKMACAILYLVNVKGGNSYVLHGHYYNTSLL
;
A
#
# COMPACT_ATOMS: atom_id res chain seq x y z
N MET A 1 14.98 8.89 10.91
CA MET A 1 14.60 7.71 10.09
C MET A 1 13.83 6.76 10.99
N ILE A 2 12.68 6.24 10.56
CA ILE A 2 11.87 5.32 11.39
C ILE A 2 12.70 4.04 11.59
N PRO A 3 12.90 3.55 12.83
CA PRO A 3 13.52 2.25 13.05
C PRO A 3 12.58 1.17 12.53
N LEU A 4 13.03 0.39 11.54
CA LEU A 4 12.27 -0.68 10.90
C LEU A 4 12.73 -2.04 11.42
N SER A 5 11.77 -2.86 11.84
CA SER A 5 12.01 -4.29 12.08
C SER A 5 12.29 -5.03 10.77
N GLU A 6 12.76 -6.28 10.85
CA GLU A 6 12.92 -7.11 9.64
C GLU A 6 11.59 -7.34 8.93
N GLU A 7 10.51 -7.56 9.68
CA GLU A 7 9.15 -7.68 9.14
C GLU A 7 8.72 -6.40 8.39
N ASP A 8 9.00 -5.21 8.94
CA ASP A 8 8.66 -3.95 8.27
C ASP A 8 9.44 -3.78 6.95
N ARG A 9 10.70 -4.25 6.91
CA ARG A 9 11.51 -4.23 5.69
C ARG A 9 10.95 -5.17 4.64
N LEU A 10 10.51 -6.36 5.01
CA LEU A 10 9.87 -7.32 4.10
C LEU A 10 8.56 -6.77 3.52
N ILE A 11 7.77 -6.06 4.34
CA ILE A 11 6.55 -5.38 3.88
C ILE A 11 6.89 -4.31 2.83
N LEU A 12 7.88 -3.46 3.11
CA LEU A 12 8.29 -2.42 2.15
C LEU A 12 8.94 -2.99 0.89
N ASP A 13 9.64 -4.12 1.00
CA ASP A 13 10.17 -4.83 -0.16
C ASP A 13 9.04 -5.39 -1.05
N SER A 14 8.00 -5.96 -0.44
CA SER A 14 6.81 -6.43 -1.16
C SER A 14 6.11 -5.27 -1.89
N VAL A 15 6.02 -4.10 -1.25
CA VAL A 15 5.48 -2.89 -1.88
C VAL A 15 6.39 -2.40 -3.01
N ASN A 16 7.72 -2.47 -2.86
CA ASN A 16 8.66 -2.13 -3.93
C ASN A 16 8.47 -3.03 -5.15
N GLN A 17 8.40 -4.35 -4.96
CA GLN A 17 8.18 -5.30 -6.05
C GLN A 17 6.84 -5.02 -6.76
N LEU A 18 5.80 -4.68 -5.99
CA LEU A 18 4.52 -4.25 -6.54
C LEU A 18 4.66 -2.97 -7.39
N MET A 19 5.40 -1.97 -6.91
CA MET A 19 5.65 -0.74 -7.66
C MET A 19 6.50 -0.95 -8.91
N ASP A 20 7.43 -1.91 -8.91
CA ASP A 20 8.23 -2.25 -10.09
C ASP A 20 7.34 -2.87 -11.20
N LYS A 21 6.30 -3.63 -10.82
CA LYS A 21 5.27 -4.13 -11.73
C LYS A 21 4.30 -3.04 -12.20
N TYR A 22 3.86 -2.17 -11.31
CA TYR A 22 2.96 -1.04 -11.58
C TYR A 22 3.72 0.29 -11.55
N ASN A 23 4.59 0.43 -12.56
CA ASN A 23 5.52 1.55 -12.67
C ASN A 23 4.83 2.87 -13.10
N GLU A 24 5.62 3.93 -13.26
CA GLU A 24 5.18 5.26 -13.70
C GLU A 24 4.24 5.25 -14.92
N ARG A 25 4.50 4.39 -15.92
CA ARG A 25 3.68 4.33 -17.14
C ARG A 25 2.26 3.88 -16.84
N TYR A 26 2.10 2.86 -15.97
CA TYR A 26 0.79 2.39 -15.54
C TYR A 26 0.00 3.53 -14.87
N TRP A 27 0.63 4.25 -13.94
CA TRP A 27 -0.03 5.35 -13.23
C TRP A 27 -0.38 6.52 -14.14
N LEU A 28 0.49 6.87 -15.09
CA LEU A 28 0.21 7.89 -16.09
C LEU A 28 -0.97 7.50 -16.98
N ASP A 29 -1.04 6.24 -17.43
CA ASP A 29 -2.15 5.76 -18.25
C ASP A 29 -3.48 5.78 -17.46
N LYS A 30 -3.47 5.43 -16.17
CA LYS A 30 -4.65 5.53 -15.29
C LYS A 30 -5.10 6.98 -15.11
N ASP A 31 -4.17 7.92 -14.93
CA ASP A 31 -4.48 9.35 -14.82
C ASP A 31 -5.10 9.92 -16.10
N ILE A 32 -4.47 9.68 -17.26
CA ILE A 32 -4.96 10.13 -18.58
C ILE A 32 -6.38 9.63 -18.84
N LYS A 33 -6.66 8.36 -18.50
CA LYS A 33 -7.97 7.73 -18.70
C LYS A 33 -8.96 8.02 -17.57
N ARG A 34 -8.52 8.63 -16.47
CA ARG A 34 -9.31 8.85 -15.23
C ARG A 34 -9.88 7.55 -14.67
N GLU A 35 -9.07 6.50 -14.65
CA GLU A 35 -9.46 5.17 -14.23
C GLU A 35 -8.95 4.84 -12.83
N PHE A 36 -9.74 4.04 -12.08
CA PHE A 36 -9.28 3.46 -10.84
C PHE A 36 -8.21 2.38 -11.12
N PRO A 37 -7.14 2.30 -10.31
CA PRO A 37 -6.06 1.32 -10.50
C PRO A 37 -6.45 -0.06 -9.92
N SER A 38 -7.54 -0.65 -10.43
CA SER A 38 -8.13 -1.89 -9.91
C SER A 38 -7.14 -3.06 -9.85
N GLU A 39 -6.28 -3.21 -10.86
CA GLU A 39 -5.31 -4.29 -10.97
C GLU A 39 -4.28 -4.22 -9.84
N PHE A 40 -3.70 -3.03 -9.65
CA PHE A 40 -2.81 -2.73 -8.53
C PHE A 40 -3.50 -2.97 -7.18
N MET A 41 -4.74 -2.48 -7.02
CA MET A 41 -5.47 -2.62 -5.75
C MET A 41 -5.79 -4.07 -5.43
N ASN A 42 -6.20 -4.87 -6.41
CA ASN A 42 -6.49 -6.29 -6.19
C ASN A 42 -5.23 -7.02 -5.72
N GLU A 43 -4.11 -6.84 -6.40
CA GLU A 43 -2.85 -7.49 -6.02
C GLU A 43 -2.33 -6.99 -4.67
N PHE A 44 -2.49 -5.69 -4.37
CA PHE A 44 -2.19 -5.13 -3.06
C PHE A 44 -2.98 -5.81 -1.93
N ILE A 45 -4.26 -6.12 -2.15
CA ILE A 45 -5.10 -6.85 -1.18
C ILE A 45 -4.70 -8.33 -1.10
N GLU A 46 -4.44 -8.98 -2.23
CA GLU A 46 -3.98 -10.39 -2.28
C GLU A 46 -2.66 -10.60 -1.54
N LEU A 47 -1.76 -9.62 -1.58
CA LEU A 47 -0.51 -9.61 -0.80
C LEU A 47 -0.73 -9.34 0.70
N GLY A 48 -1.97 -9.14 1.14
CA GLY A 48 -2.32 -8.85 2.54
C GLY A 48 -2.02 -7.44 3.01
N LEU A 49 -1.48 -6.57 2.13
CA LEU A 49 -1.02 -5.23 2.47
C LEU A 49 -2.17 -4.29 2.87
N GLY A 50 -3.42 -4.57 2.46
CA GLY A 50 -4.60 -3.83 2.92
C GLY A 50 -4.91 -3.97 4.41
N SER A 51 -4.42 -5.04 5.03
CA SER A 51 -4.71 -5.38 6.43
C SER A 51 -3.68 -4.83 7.42
N ILE A 52 -2.78 -3.95 6.96
CA ILE A 52 -1.68 -3.37 7.77
C ILE A 52 -2.17 -2.77 9.10
N LEU A 53 -3.33 -2.11 9.09
CA LEU A 53 -3.92 -1.47 10.28
C LEU A 53 -4.88 -2.35 11.08
N ILE A 54 -5.28 -3.51 10.52
CA ILE A 54 -6.27 -4.38 11.15
C ILE A 54 -5.55 -5.18 12.26
N PRO A 55 -6.09 -5.26 13.50
CA PRO A 55 -5.47 -6.03 14.57
C PRO A 55 -5.32 -7.52 14.24
N LYS A 56 -4.30 -8.16 14.82
CA LYS A 56 -4.02 -9.60 14.58
C LYS A 56 -5.18 -10.52 14.96
N ASP A 57 -5.92 -10.18 16.02
CA ASP A 57 -7.08 -10.96 16.48
C ASP A 57 -8.25 -10.96 15.47
N TYR A 58 -8.24 -10.03 14.52
CA TYR A 58 -9.19 -9.96 13.39
C TYR A 58 -8.57 -10.42 12.07
N GLY A 59 -7.40 -11.08 12.11
CA GLY A 59 -6.72 -11.62 10.94
C GLY A 59 -5.89 -10.61 10.15
N GLY A 60 -5.62 -9.42 10.70
CA GLY A 60 -4.73 -8.43 10.08
C GLY A 60 -3.27 -8.54 10.50
N ILE A 61 -2.43 -7.66 9.97
CA ILE A 61 -0.99 -7.63 10.29
C ILE A 61 -0.75 -6.93 11.64
N GLY A 62 -1.67 -6.07 12.08
CA GLY A 62 -1.62 -5.40 13.39
C GLY A 62 -0.49 -4.40 13.52
N LYS A 63 -0.10 -3.73 12.44
CA LYS A 63 0.84 -2.60 12.47
C LYS A 63 0.08 -1.31 12.76
N GLY A 64 0.85 -0.26 13.09
CA GLY A 64 0.31 1.07 13.36
C GLY A 64 0.31 2.00 12.14
N PRO A 65 -0.28 3.21 12.29
CA PRO A 65 -0.36 4.23 11.23
C PRO A 65 1.01 4.65 10.68
N LYS A 66 2.10 4.51 11.46
CA LYS A 66 3.46 4.76 10.98
C LYS A 66 3.84 3.87 9.80
N MET A 67 3.45 2.60 9.81
CA MET A 67 3.72 1.68 8.69
C MET A 67 2.81 1.95 7.50
N ALA A 68 1.54 2.27 7.73
CA ALA A 68 0.67 2.73 6.64
C ALA A 68 1.28 3.96 5.95
N CYS A 69 1.73 4.97 6.70
CA CYS A 69 2.41 6.15 6.15
C CYS A 69 3.68 5.80 5.38
N ALA A 70 4.48 4.82 5.84
CA ALA A 70 5.67 4.39 5.13
C ALA A 70 5.34 3.76 3.76
N ILE A 71 4.26 2.97 3.69
CA ILE A 71 3.75 2.40 2.43
C ILE A 71 3.25 3.49 1.49
N LEU A 72 2.43 4.43 1.99
CA LEU A 72 1.93 5.55 1.19
C LEU A 72 3.08 6.41 0.64
N TYR A 73 4.08 6.70 1.48
CA TYR A 73 5.28 7.42 1.09
C TYR A 73 6.05 6.70 -0.02
N LEU A 74 6.28 5.39 0.15
CA LEU A 74 7.01 4.60 -0.83
C LEU A 74 6.31 4.58 -2.19
N VAL A 75 4.99 4.40 -2.21
CA VAL A 75 4.19 4.44 -3.44
C VAL A 75 4.32 5.80 -4.14
N ASN A 76 4.23 6.91 -3.40
CA ASN A 76 4.40 8.24 -3.97
C ASN A 76 5.83 8.47 -4.51
N VAL A 77 6.86 8.05 -3.79
CA VAL A 77 8.26 8.17 -4.23
C VAL A 77 8.53 7.36 -5.49
N LYS A 78 7.81 6.25 -5.67
CA LYS A 78 7.87 5.39 -6.86
C LYS A 78 6.96 5.86 -8.01
N GLY A 79 6.35 7.05 -7.89
CA GLY A 79 5.52 7.66 -8.93
C GLY A 79 4.06 7.20 -8.96
N GLY A 80 3.61 6.42 -7.98
CA GLY A 80 2.22 6.00 -7.83
C GLY A 80 1.36 6.98 -7.04
N ASN A 81 0.04 6.94 -7.24
CA ASN A 81 -0.91 7.73 -6.46
C ASN A 81 -1.42 6.95 -5.25
N SER A 82 -0.87 7.23 -4.07
CA SER A 82 -1.23 6.52 -2.83
C SER A 82 -2.60 6.89 -2.24
N TYR A 83 -3.34 7.85 -2.82
CA TYR A 83 -4.64 8.27 -2.28
C TYR A 83 -5.66 7.11 -2.23
N VAL A 84 -5.60 6.19 -3.20
CA VAL A 84 -6.45 4.99 -3.23
C VAL A 84 -6.20 4.05 -2.05
N LEU A 85 -4.93 3.95 -1.61
CA LEU A 85 -4.53 3.18 -0.44
C LEU A 85 -4.94 3.88 0.86
N HIS A 86 -4.78 5.20 0.92
CA HIS A 86 -5.23 5.99 2.07
C HIS A 86 -6.74 5.81 2.30
N GLY A 87 -7.56 5.87 1.23
CA GLY A 87 -8.99 5.61 1.32
C GLY A 87 -9.30 4.20 1.86
N HIS A 88 -8.59 3.18 1.38
CA HIS A 88 -8.72 1.82 1.90
C HIS A 88 -8.37 1.73 3.39
N TYR A 89 -7.21 2.26 3.78
CA TYR A 89 -6.75 2.26 5.18
C TYR A 89 -7.64 3.04 6.13
N TYR A 90 -8.20 4.17 5.69
CA TYR A 90 -9.18 4.92 6.48
C TYR A 90 -10.38 4.04 6.80
N ASN A 91 -10.93 3.35 5.80
CA ASN A 91 -12.09 2.47 5.97
C ASN A 91 -11.77 1.26 6.86
N THR A 92 -10.59 0.65 6.73
CA THR A 92 -10.23 -0.52 7.54
C THR A 92 -9.82 -0.17 8.96
N SER A 93 -9.41 1.07 9.23
CA SER A 93 -9.12 1.54 10.59
C SER A 93 -10.35 1.79 11.48
N LEU A 94 -11.55 1.78 10.87
CA LEU A 94 -12.83 1.94 11.58
C LEU A 94 -13.45 0.59 12.01
N LEU A 95 -12.84 -0.52 11.60
CA LEU A 95 -13.25 -1.90 11.95
C LEU A 95 -12.49 -2.38 13.19
#